data_AF-A0A178MEA7-F1
#
_entry.id   AF-A0A178MEA7-F1
#
_cell.length_a   1.000
_cell.length_b   1.000
_cell.length_c   1.000
_cell.angle_alpha   90.00
_cell.angle_beta   90.00
_cell.angle_gamma   90.00
#
_symmetry.space_group_name_H-M   'P 1'
#
loop_
_entity.id
_entity.type
_entity.pdbx_description
1 polymer ?
#
loop_
_entity_poly.entity_id
_entity_poly.type
_entity_poly.pdbx_seq_one_letter_code
_entity_poly.pdbx_strand_id
1 'polypeptide(L)'
;MKRWIQLGMLALLISLVIGVVAAQSGYSIGWYTMDGGGATFSAGGGYTLGSTIGQADAGVASGGGYTLSGGFWGSPDSMLYIPLVTR
;
A
#
# COMPACT_ATOMS: atom_id res chain seq x y z
N MET A 1 -19.35 24.81 -43.38
CA MET A 1 -18.60 23.57 -43.08
C MET A 1 -17.39 23.81 -42.16
N LYS A 2 -16.45 24.71 -42.47
CA LYS A 2 -15.26 24.99 -41.61
C LYS A 2 -15.58 25.34 -40.14
N ARG A 3 -16.61 26.16 -39.88
CA ARG A 3 -17.04 26.54 -38.51
C ARG A 3 -17.47 25.34 -37.65
N TRP A 4 -18.13 24.36 -38.25
CA TRP A 4 -18.58 23.16 -37.54
C TRP A 4 -17.42 22.23 -37.19
N ILE A 5 -16.42 22.14 -38.06
CA ILE A 5 -15.18 21.39 -37.80
C ILE A 5 -14.39 22.03 -36.65
N GLN A 6 -14.28 23.36 -36.63
CA GLN A 6 -13.59 24.09 -35.55
C GLN A 6 -14.28 23.91 -34.19
N LEU A 7 -15.61 23.95 -34.15
CA LEU A 7 -16.38 23.71 -32.94
C LEU A 7 -16.23 22.26 -32.44
N GLY A 8 -16.23 21.28 -33.36
CA GLY A 8 -15.98 19.88 -33.03
C GLY A 8 -14.58 19.66 -32.47
N MET A 9 -13.55 20.26 -33.08
CA MET A 9 -12.17 20.20 -32.61
C MET A 9 -12.00 20.84 -31.22
N LEU A 10 -12.65 21.98 -30.98
CA LEU A 10 -12.61 22.66 -29.69
C LEU A 10 -13.30 21.82 -28.60
N ALA A 11 -14.46 21.23 -28.90
CA ALA A 11 -15.15 20.33 -27.98
C ALA A 11 -14.31 19.09 -27.64
N LEU A 12 -13.61 18.51 -28.63
CA LEU A 12 -12.70 17.39 -28.44
C LEU A 12 -11.47 17.78 -27.60
N LEU A 13 -10.93 18.98 -27.79
CA LEU A 13 -9.80 19.48 -27.01
C LEU A 13 -10.20 19.67 -25.54
N ILE A 14 -11.40 20.21 -25.30
CA ILE A 14 -11.95 20.41 -23.95
C ILE A 14 -12.17 19.07 -23.25
N SER A 15 -12.73 18.05 -23.93
CA SER A 15 -12.94 16.74 -23.33
C SER A 15 -11.63 16.01 -22.99
N LEU A 16 -10.56 16.23 -23.77
CA LEU A 16 -9.23 15.65 -23.51
C LEU A 16 -8.56 16.25 -22.25
N VAL A 17 -8.85 17.52 -21.94
CA VAL A 17 -8.27 18.23 -20.78
C VAL A 17 -9.07 17.96 -19.48
N ILE A 18 -10.36 17.62 -19.58
CA ILE A 18 -11.23 17.34 -18.41
C ILE A 18 -10.93 15.96 -17.77
N GLY A 19 -10.04 15.15 -18.36
CA GLY A 19 -9.57 13.89 -17.79
C GLY A 19 -8.64 14.04 -16.58
N VAL A 20 -8.98 14.86 -15.58
CA VAL A 20 -8.32 14.81 -14.27
C VAL A 20 -8.87 13.60 -13.54
N VAL A 21 -8.07 12.54 -13.48
CA VAL A 21 -8.36 11.34 -12.69
C VAL A 21 -8.36 11.73 -11.21
N ALA A 22 -9.56 11.95 -10.67
CA ALA A 22 -9.80 12.22 -9.27
C ALA A 22 -9.74 10.95 -8.39
N ALA A 23 -8.88 9.98 -8.74
CA ALA A 23 -8.77 8.70 -8.02
C ALA A 23 -8.35 8.86 -6.54
N GLN A 24 -7.89 10.05 -6.15
CA GLN A 24 -7.36 10.35 -4.82
C GLN A 24 -8.20 11.35 -4.03
N SER A 25 -9.26 11.94 -4.62
CA SER A 25 -10.03 12.98 -3.92
C SER A 25 -11.26 12.40 -3.23
N GLY A 26 -11.29 12.47 -1.90
CA GLY A 26 -12.51 12.27 -1.10
C GLY A 26 -12.53 11.05 -0.20
N TYR A 27 -11.58 10.13 -0.33
CA TYR A 27 -11.43 9.00 0.58
C TYR A 27 -10.05 9.05 1.24
N SER A 28 -10.02 9.48 2.50
CA SER A 28 -8.84 9.40 3.35
C SER A 28 -9.05 8.27 4.35
N ILE A 29 -8.11 7.33 4.39
CA ILE A 29 -8.07 6.33 5.45
C ILE A 29 -7.42 7.00 6.66
N GLY A 30 -8.24 7.49 7.59
CA GLY A 30 -7.78 8.17 8.80
C GLY A 30 -7.08 7.25 9.80
N TRP A 31 -7.20 5.94 9.64
CA TRP A 31 -6.57 4.92 10.49
C TRP A 31 -6.20 3.68 9.67
N TYR A 32 -4.90 3.41 9.53
CA TYR A 32 -4.37 2.22 8.89
C TYR A 32 -3.08 1.81 9.58
N THR A 33 -2.79 0.52 9.54
CA THR A 33 -1.46 -0.01 9.82
C THR A 33 -0.88 -0.58 8.53
N MET A 34 0.44 -0.46 8.37
CA MET A 34 1.17 -1.26 7.40
C MET A 34 1.68 -2.45 8.22
N ASP A 35 1.23 -3.67 7.89
CA ASP A 35 1.48 -4.87 8.70
C ASP A 35 2.47 -5.85 8.05
N GLY A 36 3.09 -5.44 6.94
CA GLY A 36 4.04 -6.29 6.23
C GLY A 36 4.85 -5.52 5.17
N GLY A 37 6.06 -6.03 4.91
CA GLY A 37 6.99 -5.48 3.92
C GLY A 37 8.45 -5.63 4.35
N GLY A 38 9.36 -5.55 3.39
CA GLY A 38 10.79 -5.74 3.61
C GLY A 38 11.29 -7.16 3.35
N ALA A 39 12.60 -7.30 3.20
CA ALA A 39 13.28 -8.56 2.89
C ALA A 39 14.60 -8.65 3.67
N THR A 40 14.89 -9.79 4.31
CA THR A 40 16.13 -9.95 5.11
C THR A 40 17.35 -10.02 4.18
N PHE A 41 17.18 -10.70 3.04
CA PHE A 41 18.27 -11.07 2.15
C PHE A 41 17.91 -10.76 0.70
N SER A 42 17.70 -9.49 0.37
CA SER A 42 17.71 -9.08 -1.04
C SER A 42 19.15 -9.04 -1.53
N ALA A 43 19.49 -9.80 -2.58
CA ALA A 43 20.84 -9.82 -3.12
C ALA A 43 20.85 -9.56 -4.64
N GLY A 44 21.85 -8.82 -5.11
CA GLY A 44 22.03 -8.52 -6.53
C GLY A 44 23.31 -7.73 -6.80
N GLY A 45 24.02 -8.09 -7.87
CA GLY A 45 25.21 -7.35 -8.32
C GLY A 45 26.37 -7.28 -7.31
N GLY A 46 26.49 -8.28 -6.41
CA GLY A 46 27.49 -8.30 -5.34
C GLY A 46 27.08 -7.59 -4.05
N TYR A 47 25.89 -6.98 -4.02
CA TYR A 47 25.35 -6.31 -2.85
C TYR A 47 24.28 -7.15 -2.17
N THR A 48 24.17 -6.97 -0.86
CA THR A 48 23.08 -7.51 -0.04
C THR A 48 22.38 -6.36 0.67
N LEU A 49 21.06 -6.42 0.74
CA LEU A 49 20.21 -5.43 1.38
C LEU A 49 19.19 -6.16 2.27
N GLY A 50 19.22 -5.80 3.55
CA GLY A 50 18.13 -6.04 4.48
C GLY A 50 17.23 -4.80 4.53
N SER A 51 15.92 -4.96 4.33
CA SER A 51 14.96 -3.88 4.42
C SER A 51 13.76 -4.28 5.28
N THR A 52 13.15 -3.28 5.93
CA THR A 52 11.93 -3.40 6.73
C THR A 52 10.97 -2.32 6.24
N ILE A 53 9.72 -2.65 5.92
CA ILE A 53 8.72 -1.63 5.58
C ILE A 53 7.47 -1.88 6.42
N GLY A 54 7.14 -0.87 7.23
CA GLY A 54 5.85 -0.75 7.91
C GLY A 54 5.55 -1.86 8.90
N GLN A 55 5.92 -1.66 10.18
CA GLN A 55 5.18 -2.22 11.32
C GLN A 55 5.33 -1.28 12.52
N ALA A 56 4.26 -0.56 12.85
CA ALA A 56 4.23 0.32 14.03
C ALA A 56 3.89 -0.45 15.33
N ASP A 57 3.60 -1.75 15.24
CA ASP A 57 3.12 -2.55 16.37
C ASP A 57 4.08 -3.71 16.68
N ALA A 58 5.33 -3.37 16.99
CA ALA A 58 6.28 -4.36 17.48
C ALA A 58 5.96 -4.70 18.94
N GLY A 59 5.62 -5.97 19.21
CA GLY A 59 5.30 -6.45 20.55
C GLY A 59 4.12 -7.42 20.56
N VAL A 60 3.81 -7.90 21.77
CA VAL A 60 2.66 -8.77 22.01
C VAL A 60 1.54 -7.93 22.62
N ALA A 61 0.41 -7.85 21.94
CA ALA A 61 -0.83 -7.32 22.47
C ALA A 61 -1.75 -8.49 22.87
N SER A 62 -2.38 -8.39 24.03
CA SER A 62 -3.32 -9.41 24.53
C SER A 62 -4.58 -8.77 25.09
N GLY A 63 -5.71 -9.44 24.90
CA GLY A 63 -7.01 -8.97 25.37
C GLY A 63 -8.08 -10.04 25.21
N GLY A 64 -8.83 -10.33 26.28
CA GLY A 64 -9.72 -11.48 26.31
C GLY A 64 -8.94 -12.80 26.17
N GLY A 65 -9.45 -13.71 25.32
CA GLY A 65 -8.79 -14.98 24.98
C GLY A 65 -7.95 -14.95 23.70
N TYR A 66 -7.55 -13.76 23.24
CA TYR A 66 -6.81 -13.59 21.99
C TYR A 66 -5.45 -12.92 22.25
N THR A 67 -4.46 -13.37 21.50
CA THR A 67 -3.11 -12.79 21.47
C THR A 67 -2.76 -12.38 20.04
N LEU A 68 -2.31 -11.13 19.89
CA LEU A 68 -1.78 -10.59 18.65
C LEU A 68 -0.28 -10.36 18.85
N SER A 69 0.54 -10.95 17.98
CA SER A 69 1.99 -10.71 17.96
C SER A 69 2.33 -9.94 16.69
N GLY A 70 2.79 -8.71 16.85
CA GLY A 70 3.36 -7.90 15.79
C GLY A 70 4.86 -7.71 16.00
N GLY A 71 5.61 -7.40 14.95
CA GLY A 71 7.05 -7.24 15.03
C GLY A 71 7.79 -7.82 13.83
N PHE A 72 9.03 -7.38 13.69
CA PHE A 72 9.92 -7.78 12.60
C PHE A 72 10.19 -9.29 12.66
N TRP A 73 9.92 -9.98 11.55
CA TRP A 73 10.03 -11.44 11.43
C TRP A 73 9.14 -12.16 12.46
N GLY A 74 7.96 -12.60 12.00
CA GLY A 74 7.05 -13.41 12.82
C GLY A 74 7.71 -14.67 13.40
N SER A 75 6.98 -15.31 14.32
CA SER A 75 7.37 -16.49 15.09
C SER A 75 8.30 -17.47 14.35
N PRO A 76 9.33 -18.04 15.02
CA PRO A 76 10.33 -18.92 14.41
C PRO A 76 9.79 -20.11 13.59
N ASP A 77 8.53 -20.51 13.80
CA ASP A 77 7.91 -21.62 13.07
C ASP A 77 7.34 -21.25 11.70
N SER A 78 7.26 -19.96 11.33
CA SER A 78 6.94 -19.55 9.97
C SER A 78 7.32 -18.09 9.69
N MET A 79 7.89 -17.83 8.52
CA MET A 79 7.93 -16.48 7.93
C MET A 79 6.50 -16.07 7.55
N LEU A 80 5.68 -15.82 8.57
CA LEU A 80 4.29 -15.44 8.40
C LEU A 80 4.21 -13.91 8.39
N TYR A 81 3.89 -13.38 7.21
CA TYR A 81 3.80 -11.95 6.93
C TYR A 81 2.40 -11.37 7.14
N ILE A 82 1.59 -12.01 8.00
CA ILE A 82 0.25 -11.58 8.35
C ILE A 82 0.03 -11.72 9.86
N PRO A 83 -0.83 -10.88 10.47
CA PRO A 83 -1.16 -11.00 11.89
C PRO A 83 -1.73 -12.40 12.17
N LEU A 84 -1.06 -13.13 13.06
CA LEU A 84 -1.46 -14.46 13.49
C LEU A 84 -2.36 -14.35 14.73
N VAL A 85 -3.64 -14.68 14.57
CA VAL A 85 -4.54 -14.87 15.71
C VAL A 85 -4.39 -16.31 16.19
N THR A 86 -3.85 -16.48 17.39
CA THR A 86 -3.84 -17.78 18.10
C THR A 86 -4.93 -17.81 19.17
N ARG A 87 -5.48 -19.00 19.41
CA ARG A 87 -6.40 -19.33 20.49
C ARG A 87 -5.63 -20.01 21.62
#